data_AF-A0A948B7A7-F1
#
_entry.id   AF-A0A948B7A7-F1
#
_cell.length_a   1.000
_cell.length_b   1.000
_cell.length_c   1.000
_cell.angle_alpha   90.00
_cell.angle_beta   90.00
_cell.angle_gamma   90.00
#
_symmetry.space_group_name_H-M   'P 1'
#
loop_
_entity.id
_entity.type
_entity.pdbx_description
1 polymer ?
#
loop_
_entity_poly.entity_id
_entity_poly.type
_entity_poly.pdbx_seq_one_letter_code
_entity_poly.pdbx_strand_id
1 'polypeptide(L)'
;MPLLPSTGRRHPRTRLFLAALYLLLAAGAVTMIYPFLLMISGSLKSAVDIHDLRIVPRYLVDDRALYRSYVEGLFNESLEMCRVAYDLEVRSFQAVEPPAAPNGKLVAEWEAFLASARLPDTAFMLGFVEARQSRTVPGMLREFKEHLRRRYGRDLASVNRALETDFVNWNAVFVVAENYGLRLRQVPRDPFHESFRAFKQRQPELLRVYISLEGLYRNLFLKPQFGWTIGGYNHAHATAWRSYEEVRLTPTCPEGAEAERRDWESFVRRSLNLLWVRVEATATPAYRDFLAAKYRTLEALNRLYGTRYAAFDDIPVPVEPPADGLPLSDWDSFLKGWPDPKTGVVHEPPVGTLRIEGPEFAFRDFLRQRHGSVVHLNAALGTAFASFDDVSLPQREAHYLAFLKARRGLRVEFALRNYRTVLDYLLLHGRGLVNTAVYCGLAVLLALLVNPLAAYALSRHRPPSAYKLLLFMLLTMAFPPIVTQIPVFLMLRDLKLLNTFAALVLPGMVHGYSIFLLKGFFDSLPRELYESAELDGAGEWTIFWNITMSLSRPILAVIALSAFAAAYSNFMFALLICQDERMWTLMVWLYQLQSRSGQAVIYASLLVAALPTLLIFLFCQKIILRGIVIPVER
;
A
#
# COMPACT_ATOMS: atom_id res chain seq x y z
N MET A 1 -35.44 28.81 21.87
CA MET A 1 -36.92 28.81 21.81
C MET A 1 -37.35 27.91 20.65
N PRO A 2 -38.42 27.11 20.79
CA PRO A 2 -39.01 26.47 19.61
C PRO A 2 -39.45 27.55 18.61
N LEU A 3 -39.14 27.36 17.32
CA LEU A 3 -39.49 28.28 16.21
C LEU A 3 -41.00 28.54 16.07
N LEU A 4 -41.86 27.79 16.79
CA LEU A 4 -43.31 27.90 16.75
C LEU A 4 -43.92 27.76 18.16
N PRO A 5 -44.95 28.57 18.51
CA PRO A 5 -45.71 28.43 19.75
C PRO A 5 -46.34 27.04 19.91
N SER A 6 -46.51 26.58 21.16
CA SER A 6 -47.08 25.26 21.49
C SER A 6 -48.50 25.04 20.94
N THR A 7 -49.28 26.11 20.78
CA THR A 7 -50.64 26.12 20.21
C THR A 7 -50.65 25.91 18.69
N GLY A 8 -49.66 26.45 17.95
CA GLY A 8 -49.56 26.31 16.49
C GLY A 8 -49.15 24.90 16.02
N ARG A 9 -48.52 24.10 16.88
CA ARG A 9 -48.04 22.73 16.56
C ARG A 9 -49.16 21.69 16.35
N ARG A 10 -50.40 21.99 16.77
CA ARG A 10 -51.54 21.06 16.63
C ARG A 10 -52.28 21.20 15.31
N HIS A 11 -52.08 22.29 14.57
CA HIS A 11 -52.75 22.52 13.29
C HIS A 11 -52.24 21.54 12.21
N PRO A 12 -53.12 20.88 11.43
CA PRO A 12 -52.73 19.84 10.48
C PRO A 12 -51.74 20.34 9.42
N ARG A 13 -51.88 21.58 8.94
CA ARG A 13 -50.92 22.20 8.01
C ARG A 13 -49.51 22.36 8.61
N THR A 14 -49.42 22.71 9.89
CA THR A 14 -48.14 22.87 10.59
C THR A 14 -47.48 21.53 10.86
N ARG A 15 -48.27 20.48 11.15
CA ARG A 15 -47.76 19.11 11.25
C ARG A 15 -47.24 18.59 9.91
N LEU A 16 -47.96 18.85 8.82
CA LEU A 16 -47.53 18.49 7.48
C LEU A 16 -46.23 19.20 7.09
N PHE A 17 -46.13 20.50 7.36
CA PHE A 17 -44.91 21.28 7.13
C PHE A 17 -43.71 20.76 7.93
N LEU A 18 -43.90 20.49 9.23
CA LEU A 18 -42.84 19.92 10.07
C LEU A 18 -42.44 18.51 9.62
N ALA A 19 -43.40 17.67 9.23
CA ALA A 19 -43.13 16.35 8.69
C ALA A 19 -42.32 16.42 7.39
N ALA A 20 -42.70 17.32 6.47
CA ALA A 20 -41.95 17.57 5.24
C ALA A 20 -40.53 18.08 5.52
N LEU A 21 -40.38 19.01 6.47
CA LEU A 21 -39.08 19.51 6.90
C LEU A 21 -38.20 18.39 7.49
N TYR A 22 -38.75 17.55 8.37
CA TYR A 22 -38.01 16.43 8.94
C TYR A 22 -37.66 15.35 7.91
N LEU A 23 -38.54 15.08 6.95
CA LEU A 23 -38.23 14.19 5.83
C LEU A 23 -37.09 14.73 4.98
N LEU A 24 -37.09 16.03 4.68
CA LEU A 24 -36.03 16.68 3.91
C LEU A 24 -34.69 16.68 4.68
N LEU A 25 -34.71 16.97 5.98
CA LEU A 25 -33.53 16.89 6.84
C LEU A 25 -33.01 15.45 6.96
N ALA A 26 -33.89 14.46 7.10
CA ALA A 26 -33.51 13.06 7.16
C ALA A 26 -32.91 12.58 5.82
N ALA A 27 -33.51 12.97 4.69
CA ALA A 27 -32.97 12.69 3.37
C ALA A 27 -31.58 13.31 3.20
N GLY A 28 -31.40 14.58 3.59
CA GLY A 28 -30.10 15.25 3.60
C GLY A 28 -29.07 14.61 4.53
N ALA A 29 -29.49 14.09 5.68
CA ALA A 29 -28.61 13.34 6.58
C ALA A 29 -28.18 12.01 5.94
N VAL A 30 -29.10 11.27 5.31
CA VAL A 30 -28.78 9.99 4.66
C VAL A 30 -27.80 10.18 3.49
N THR A 31 -27.98 11.22 2.67
CA THR A 31 -27.06 11.51 1.55
C THR A 31 -25.66 11.92 2.00
N MET A 32 -25.50 12.43 3.23
CA MET A 32 -24.21 12.76 3.83
C MET A 32 -23.57 11.56 4.56
N ILE A 33 -24.38 10.77 5.27
CA ILE A 33 -23.90 9.64 6.07
C ILE A 33 -23.46 8.48 5.17
N TYR A 34 -24.18 8.19 4.09
CA TYR A 34 -23.88 7.03 3.24
C TYR A 34 -22.48 7.10 2.60
N PRO A 35 -22.06 8.20 1.94
CA PRO A 35 -20.69 8.33 1.43
C PRO A 35 -19.62 8.25 2.53
N PHE A 36 -19.90 8.79 3.72
CA PHE A 36 -18.98 8.69 4.85
C PHE A 36 -18.82 7.25 5.34
N LEU A 37 -19.91 6.48 5.43
CA LEU A 37 -19.86 5.04 5.73
C LEU A 37 -19.12 4.25 4.64
N LEU A 38 -19.28 4.62 3.37
CA LEU A 38 -18.50 4.04 2.28
C LEU A 38 -17.02 4.38 2.38
N MET A 39 -16.66 5.58 2.83
CA MET A 39 -15.26 5.95 3.06
C MET A 39 -14.65 5.15 4.21
N ILE A 40 -15.38 4.96 5.32
CA ILE A 40 -14.98 4.06 6.41
C ILE A 40 -14.78 2.64 5.87
N SER A 41 -15.75 2.11 5.13
CA SER A 41 -15.65 0.80 4.49
C SER A 41 -14.43 0.69 3.56
N GLY A 42 -14.25 1.68 2.69
CA GLY A 42 -13.15 1.82 1.75
C GLY A 42 -11.77 1.77 2.41
N SER A 43 -11.65 2.41 3.57
CA SER A 43 -10.40 2.42 4.35
C SER A 43 -9.95 1.06 4.85
N LEU A 44 -10.87 0.09 4.93
CA LEU A 44 -10.63 -1.25 5.45
C LEU A 44 -10.37 -2.28 4.34
N LYS A 45 -10.57 -1.92 3.07
CA LYS A 45 -10.53 -2.86 1.93
C LYS A 45 -9.11 -3.03 1.38
N SER A 46 -8.92 -4.12 0.62
CA SER A 46 -7.74 -4.34 -0.24
C SER A 46 -8.07 -4.04 -1.70
N ALA A 47 -7.14 -4.26 -2.64
CA ALA A 47 -7.42 -4.01 -4.05
C ALA A 47 -8.49 -4.97 -4.61
N VAL A 48 -8.71 -6.12 -3.97
CA VAL A 48 -9.75 -7.09 -4.35
C VAL A 48 -11.15 -6.52 -4.20
N ASP A 49 -11.43 -5.83 -3.11
CA ASP A 49 -12.78 -5.45 -2.71
C ASP A 49 -13.02 -3.93 -2.72
N ILE A 50 -12.03 -3.13 -3.12
CA ILE A 50 -12.13 -1.67 -3.18
C ILE A 50 -13.29 -1.16 -4.04
N HIS A 51 -13.68 -1.90 -5.08
CA HIS A 51 -14.79 -1.57 -5.98
C HIS A 51 -16.16 -2.02 -5.45
N ASP A 52 -16.22 -2.78 -4.35
CA ASP A 52 -17.48 -3.17 -3.71
C ASP A 52 -18.07 -1.97 -2.97
N LEU A 53 -19.31 -1.58 -3.26
CA LEU A 53 -19.99 -0.44 -2.61
C LEU A 53 -20.73 -0.82 -1.32
N ARG A 54 -20.44 -1.98 -0.72
CA ARG A 54 -21.01 -2.34 0.58
C ARG A 54 -20.33 -1.58 1.73
N ILE A 55 -21.14 -1.21 2.72
CA ILE A 55 -20.70 -0.53 3.96
C ILE A 55 -19.88 -1.47 4.85
N VAL A 56 -20.22 -2.75 4.90
CA VAL A 56 -19.44 -3.75 5.62
C VAL A 56 -18.58 -4.51 4.60
N PRO A 57 -17.24 -4.41 4.66
CA PRO A 57 -16.36 -5.22 3.83
C PRO A 57 -16.68 -6.70 3.96
N ARG A 58 -16.84 -7.39 2.83
CA ARG A 58 -17.27 -8.80 2.82
C ARG A 58 -16.32 -9.71 3.60
N TYR A 59 -15.01 -9.46 3.54
CA TYR A 59 -14.03 -10.30 4.23
C TYR A 59 -14.21 -10.35 5.76
N LEU A 60 -14.90 -9.36 6.35
CA LEU A 60 -15.18 -9.36 7.78
C LEU A 60 -16.19 -10.46 8.15
N VAL A 61 -17.13 -10.78 7.26
CA VAL A 61 -18.26 -11.69 7.53
C VAL A 61 -18.22 -12.98 6.72
N ASP A 62 -17.57 -12.96 5.56
CA ASP A 62 -17.55 -14.04 4.56
C ASP A 62 -16.13 -14.56 4.39
N ASP A 63 -15.88 -15.81 4.80
CA ASP A 63 -14.57 -16.45 4.70
C ASP A 63 -14.09 -16.60 3.24
N ARG A 64 -15.01 -16.72 2.27
CA ARG A 64 -14.65 -16.79 0.85
C ARG A 64 -14.10 -15.46 0.35
N ALA A 65 -14.68 -14.35 0.80
CA ALA A 65 -14.15 -13.02 0.50
C ALA A 65 -12.80 -12.79 1.19
N LEU A 66 -12.65 -13.22 2.45
CA LEU A 66 -11.37 -13.16 3.16
C LEU A 66 -10.28 -14.00 2.47
N TYR A 67 -10.64 -15.17 1.96
CA TYR A 67 -9.71 -16.02 1.22
C TYR A 67 -9.18 -15.32 -0.03
N ARG A 68 -10.01 -14.58 -0.76
CA ARG A 68 -9.57 -13.82 -1.95
C ARG A 68 -8.56 -12.72 -1.59
N SER A 69 -8.82 -11.94 -0.53
CA SER A 69 -7.86 -10.94 -0.02
C SER A 69 -6.58 -11.61 0.51
N TYR A 70 -6.71 -12.76 1.17
CA TYR A 70 -5.56 -13.56 1.61
C TYR A 70 -4.68 -13.99 0.43
N VAL A 71 -5.26 -14.57 -0.62
CA VAL A 71 -4.52 -14.99 -1.82
C VAL A 71 -3.89 -13.79 -2.52
N GLU A 72 -4.60 -12.67 -2.64
CA GLU A 72 -4.03 -11.42 -3.16
C GLU A 72 -2.76 -11.01 -2.38
N GLY A 73 -2.83 -10.98 -1.05
CA GLY A 73 -1.68 -10.63 -0.21
C GLY A 73 -0.55 -11.66 -0.26
N LEU A 74 -0.88 -12.96 -0.29
CA LEU A 74 0.08 -14.06 -0.38
C LEU A 74 0.89 -14.00 -1.68
N PHE A 75 0.26 -13.60 -2.79
CA PHE A 75 0.93 -13.44 -4.08
C PHE A 75 1.45 -12.02 -4.34
N ASN A 76 1.51 -11.16 -3.31
CA ASN A 76 1.99 -9.79 -3.42
C ASN A 76 1.28 -9.00 -4.54
N GLU A 77 -0.03 -9.20 -4.70
CA GLU A 77 -0.88 -8.61 -5.73
C GLU A 77 -0.52 -9.03 -7.18
N SER A 78 0.30 -10.08 -7.36
CA SER A 78 0.63 -10.66 -8.66
C SER A 78 -0.35 -11.78 -9.05
N LEU A 79 -1.38 -11.44 -9.84
CA LEU A 79 -2.32 -12.42 -10.38
C LEU A 79 -1.62 -13.44 -11.29
N GLU A 80 -0.60 -13.03 -12.03
CA GLU A 80 0.20 -13.92 -12.87
C GLU A 80 0.85 -15.04 -12.05
N MET A 81 1.54 -14.70 -10.96
CA MET A 81 2.16 -15.70 -10.09
C MET A 81 1.11 -16.58 -9.39
N CYS A 82 -0.05 -16.03 -9.05
CA CYS A 82 -1.17 -16.83 -8.54
C CYS A 82 -1.64 -17.87 -9.55
N ARG A 83 -1.80 -17.49 -10.82
CA ARG A 83 -2.19 -18.41 -11.90
C ARG A 83 -1.11 -19.46 -12.14
N VAL A 84 0.17 -19.09 -12.09
CA VAL A 84 1.28 -20.04 -12.26
C VAL A 84 1.33 -21.03 -11.10
N ALA A 85 1.33 -20.58 -9.85
CA ALA A 85 1.55 -21.46 -8.71
C ALA A 85 0.36 -22.37 -8.38
N TYR A 86 -0.87 -21.88 -8.61
CA TYR A 86 -2.10 -22.66 -8.39
C TYR A 86 -2.71 -23.25 -9.66
N ASP A 87 -2.12 -22.96 -10.81
CA ASP A 87 -2.62 -23.36 -12.13
C ASP A 87 -4.10 -23.00 -12.35
N LEU A 88 -4.48 -21.78 -11.97
CA LEU A 88 -5.86 -21.30 -12.05
C LEU A 88 -6.12 -20.48 -13.31
N GLU A 89 -7.28 -20.70 -13.93
CA GLU A 89 -7.76 -19.90 -15.06
C GLU A 89 -8.66 -18.73 -14.61
N VAL A 90 -8.12 -17.87 -13.74
CA VAL A 90 -8.84 -16.72 -13.19
C VAL A 90 -8.38 -15.40 -13.82
N ARG A 91 -9.32 -14.49 -14.11
CA ARG A 91 -9.00 -13.16 -14.66
C ARG A 91 -8.73 -12.10 -13.59
N SER A 92 -9.07 -12.40 -12.33
CA SER A 92 -8.87 -11.49 -11.22
C SER A 92 -8.90 -12.24 -9.89
N PHE A 93 -8.37 -11.63 -8.83
CA PHE A 93 -8.44 -12.21 -7.47
C PHE A 93 -9.88 -12.33 -6.96
N GLN A 94 -10.82 -11.51 -7.45
CA GLN A 94 -12.24 -11.66 -7.11
C GLN A 94 -12.87 -12.96 -7.63
N ALA A 95 -12.27 -13.58 -8.65
CA ALA A 95 -12.73 -14.86 -9.20
C ALA A 95 -12.05 -16.07 -8.55
N VAL A 96 -11.09 -15.86 -7.63
CA VAL A 96 -10.41 -16.95 -6.94
C VAL A 96 -11.37 -17.63 -5.95
N GLU A 97 -11.36 -18.95 -6.00
CA GLU A 97 -12.18 -19.81 -5.16
C GLU A 97 -11.35 -20.70 -4.24
N PRO A 98 -11.82 -20.94 -3.00
CA PRO A 98 -11.27 -22.00 -2.17
C PRO A 98 -11.26 -23.35 -2.90
N PRO A 99 -10.29 -24.24 -2.62
CA PRO A 99 -10.34 -25.61 -3.12
C PRO A 99 -11.62 -26.30 -2.59
N ALA A 100 -12.35 -26.99 -3.47
CA ALA A 100 -13.66 -27.56 -3.14
C ALA A 100 -13.57 -28.71 -2.11
N ALA A 101 -12.53 -29.54 -2.22
CA ALA A 101 -12.27 -30.66 -1.32
C ALA A 101 -10.75 -30.78 -1.06
N PRO A 102 -10.19 -30.01 -0.11
CA PRO A 102 -8.76 -30.05 0.17
C PRO A 102 -8.34 -31.42 0.72
N ASN A 103 -7.38 -32.07 0.07
CA ASN A 103 -6.87 -33.36 0.54
C ASN A 103 -5.83 -33.16 1.65
N GLY A 104 -6.26 -33.24 2.91
CA GLY A 104 -5.39 -33.09 4.08
C GLY A 104 -4.26 -34.13 4.16
N LYS A 105 -4.44 -35.33 3.60
CA LYS A 105 -3.39 -36.37 3.60
C LYS A 105 -2.27 -36.02 2.61
N LEU A 106 -2.62 -35.55 1.41
CA LEU A 106 -1.65 -35.10 0.43
C LEU A 106 -0.90 -33.84 0.92
N VAL A 107 -1.59 -32.93 1.62
CA VAL A 107 -0.95 -31.79 2.28
C VAL A 107 0.03 -32.25 3.38
N ALA A 108 -0.31 -33.27 4.16
CA ALA A 108 0.60 -33.80 5.18
C ALA A 108 1.87 -34.42 4.57
N GLU A 109 1.76 -35.08 3.42
CA GLU A 109 2.93 -35.56 2.67
C GLU A 109 3.78 -34.39 2.14
N TRP A 110 3.15 -33.30 1.72
CA TRP A 110 3.85 -32.08 1.32
C TRP A 110 4.59 -31.40 2.49
N GLU A 111 3.95 -31.27 3.65
CA GLU A 111 4.61 -30.75 4.87
C GLU A 111 5.78 -31.66 5.29
N ALA A 112 5.65 -32.99 5.19
CA ALA A 112 6.73 -33.94 5.48
C ALA A 112 7.89 -33.83 4.48
N PHE A 113 7.59 -33.61 3.20
CA PHE A 113 8.59 -33.31 2.19
C PHE A 113 9.32 -32.01 2.52
N LEU A 114 8.63 -30.91 2.80
CA LEU A 114 9.26 -29.63 3.13
C LEU A 114 10.14 -29.68 4.38
N ALA A 115 9.77 -30.50 5.37
CA ALA A 115 10.55 -30.71 6.58
C ALA A 115 11.85 -31.50 6.35
N SER A 116 11.91 -32.35 5.32
CA SER A 116 13.04 -33.24 5.04
C SER A 116 13.88 -32.80 3.83
N ALA A 117 13.28 -32.10 2.87
CA ALA A 117 13.91 -31.67 1.64
C ALA A 117 14.80 -30.44 1.86
N ARG A 118 16.01 -30.48 1.30
CA ARG A 118 16.89 -29.31 1.20
C ARG A 118 16.60 -28.57 -0.10
N LEU A 119 15.48 -27.86 -0.14
CA LEU A 119 15.16 -27.00 -1.28
C LEU A 119 16.05 -25.76 -1.28
N PRO A 120 16.47 -25.26 -2.47
CA PRO A 120 17.18 -23.99 -2.55
C PRO A 120 16.28 -22.86 -2.05
N ASP A 121 16.90 -21.79 -1.58
CA ASP A 121 16.21 -20.58 -1.13
C ASP A 121 15.42 -19.88 -2.24
N THR A 122 15.77 -20.12 -3.50
CA THR A 122 15.05 -19.67 -4.70
C THR A 122 13.80 -20.51 -5.00
N ALA A 123 13.57 -21.61 -4.26
CA ALA A 123 12.44 -22.49 -4.51
C ALA A 123 11.07 -21.85 -4.23
N PHE A 124 11.06 -20.81 -3.40
CA PHE A 124 9.84 -20.13 -3.01
C PHE A 124 10.04 -18.62 -2.86
N MET A 125 8.95 -17.90 -3.12
CA MET A 125 8.81 -16.48 -2.79
C MET A 125 8.04 -16.33 -1.48
N LEU A 126 8.23 -15.21 -0.78
CA LEU A 126 7.48 -14.88 0.43
C LEU A 126 6.28 -13.99 0.09
N GLY A 127 5.11 -14.31 0.64
CA GLY A 127 3.92 -13.46 0.54
C GLY A 127 3.91 -12.30 1.53
N PHE A 128 3.00 -11.35 1.32
CA PHE A 128 2.81 -10.17 2.19
C PHE A 128 4.06 -9.29 2.36
N VAL A 129 4.98 -9.28 1.40
CA VAL A 129 6.20 -8.45 1.40
C VAL A 129 6.11 -7.25 0.47
N GLU A 130 5.18 -7.28 -0.49
CA GLU A 130 4.99 -6.21 -1.47
C GLU A 130 3.49 -6.02 -1.77
N ALA A 131 3.07 -4.78 -2.01
CA ALA A 131 1.71 -4.43 -2.40
C ALA A 131 1.74 -3.35 -3.51
N ARG A 132 1.89 -3.79 -4.76
CA ARG A 132 2.14 -2.93 -5.94
C ARG A 132 0.96 -2.01 -6.31
N GLN A 133 -0.25 -2.53 -6.23
CA GLN A 133 -1.51 -1.85 -6.51
C GLN A 133 -2.00 -1.06 -5.29
N SER A 134 -2.06 -1.69 -4.11
CA SER A 134 -2.57 -1.01 -2.90
C SER A 134 -1.60 0.02 -2.35
N ARG A 135 -0.29 -0.13 -2.64
CA ARG A 135 0.81 0.72 -2.15
C ARG A 135 0.78 0.93 -0.63
N THR A 136 0.40 -0.13 0.06
CA THR A 136 0.38 -0.22 1.52
C THR A 136 1.65 -0.93 1.99
N VAL A 137 1.93 -0.94 3.29
CA VAL A 137 3.07 -1.71 3.84
C VAL A 137 2.52 -3.02 4.41
N PRO A 138 2.61 -4.17 3.71
CA PRO A 138 2.01 -5.42 4.16
C PRO A 138 2.75 -6.06 5.35
N GLY A 139 2.12 -7.07 5.96
CA GLY A 139 2.53 -7.66 7.24
C GLY A 139 3.98 -8.14 7.29
N MET A 140 4.42 -8.94 6.30
CA MET A 140 5.78 -9.48 6.29
C MET A 140 6.83 -8.43 5.99
N LEU A 141 6.51 -7.39 5.21
CA LEU A 141 7.42 -6.27 5.06
C LEU A 141 7.61 -5.51 6.38
N ARG A 142 6.54 -5.30 7.16
CA ARG A 142 6.66 -4.69 8.49
C ARG A 142 7.47 -5.56 9.45
N GLU A 143 7.26 -6.87 9.43
CA GLU A 143 8.03 -7.79 10.26
C GLU A 143 9.51 -7.83 9.87
N PHE A 144 9.82 -7.78 8.57
CA PHE A 144 11.19 -7.69 8.09
C PHE A 144 11.87 -6.39 8.56
N LYS A 145 11.20 -5.25 8.44
CA LYS A 145 11.71 -3.97 8.98
C LYS A 145 12.01 -4.07 10.47
N GLU A 146 11.12 -4.70 11.23
CA GLU A 146 11.31 -4.92 12.66
C GLU A 146 12.45 -5.90 12.96
N HIS A 147 12.63 -6.94 12.14
CA HIS A 147 13.80 -7.82 12.21
C HIS A 147 15.10 -7.02 12.03
N LEU A 148 15.16 -6.13 11.04
CA LEU A 148 16.33 -5.25 10.84
C LEU A 148 16.57 -4.35 12.06
N ARG A 149 15.52 -3.77 12.65
CA ARG A 149 15.63 -2.95 13.87
C ARG A 149 16.19 -3.71 15.06
N ARG A 150 15.77 -4.97 15.24
CA ARG A 150 16.26 -5.82 16.33
C ARG A 150 17.69 -6.26 16.12
N ARG A 151 18.08 -6.53 14.87
CA ARG A 151 19.39 -7.07 14.53
C ARG A 151 20.49 -6.00 14.44
N TYR A 152 20.19 -4.85 13.84
CA TYR A 152 21.19 -3.80 13.55
C TYR A 152 20.97 -2.49 14.30
N GLY A 153 19.89 -2.40 15.10
CA GLY A 153 19.52 -1.22 15.88
C GLY A 153 18.36 -0.42 15.28
N ARG A 154 17.75 0.44 16.10
CA ARG A 154 16.57 1.26 15.69
C ARG A 154 16.92 2.40 14.74
N ASP A 155 18.19 2.83 14.76
CA ASP A 155 18.71 3.86 13.87
C ASP A 155 18.97 3.30 12.47
N LEU A 156 18.45 3.99 11.45
CA LEU A 156 18.57 3.55 10.06
C LEU A 156 20.00 3.66 9.53
N ALA A 157 20.80 4.63 10.01
CA ALA A 157 22.19 4.76 9.57
C ALA A 157 23.01 3.52 9.95
N SER A 158 22.71 2.90 11.09
CA SER A 158 23.34 1.65 11.52
C SER A 158 22.96 0.47 10.63
N VAL A 159 21.69 0.39 10.20
CA VAL A 159 21.23 -0.61 9.22
C VAL A 159 21.90 -0.39 7.86
N ASN A 160 21.92 0.84 7.36
CA ASN A 160 22.53 1.22 6.09
C ASN A 160 24.02 0.86 6.03
N ARG A 161 24.78 1.16 7.10
CA ARG A 161 26.19 0.76 7.20
C ARG A 161 26.37 -0.76 7.22
N ALA A 162 25.50 -1.48 7.93
CA ALA A 162 25.63 -2.93 8.07
C ALA A 162 25.22 -3.70 6.80
N LEU A 163 24.30 -3.15 6.01
CA LEU A 163 23.71 -3.81 4.84
C LEU A 163 24.13 -3.19 3.50
N GLU A 164 25.03 -2.21 3.54
CA GLU A 164 25.50 -1.48 2.35
C GLU A 164 24.36 -0.83 1.55
N THR A 165 23.38 -0.27 2.27
CA THR A 165 22.22 0.42 1.68
C THR A 165 22.23 1.92 1.94
N ASP A 166 21.42 2.67 1.20
CA ASP A 166 21.31 4.13 1.24
C ASP A 166 19.90 4.61 1.54
N PHE A 167 19.09 3.79 2.22
CA PHE A 167 17.71 4.14 2.55
C PHE A 167 17.64 5.44 3.36
N VAL A 168 16.85 6.38 2.87
CA VAL A 168 16.69 7.71 3.50
C VAL A 168 15.81 7.67 4.76
N ASN A 169 14.89 6.71 4.86
CA ASN A 169 14.03 6.50 6.02
C ASN A 169 13.43 5.08 6.04
N TRP A 170 12.79 4.68 7.14
CA TRP A 170 12.18 3.35 7.30
C TRP A 170 11.02 3.07 6.32
N ASN A 171 10.38 4.10 5.74
CA ASN A 171 9.36 3.90 4.72
C ASN A 171 9.98 3.58 3.35
N ALA A 172 11.20 4.06 3.08
CA ALA A 172 11.97 3.76 1.89
C ALA A 172 12.59 2.35 1.90
N VAL A 173 12.62 1.66 3.05
CA VAL A 173 13.00 0.24 3.11
C VAL A 173 11.88 -0.57 2.46
N PHE A 174 12.12 -1.18 1.31
CA PHE A 174 11.19 -2.10 0.65
C PHE A 174 11.95 -3.31 0.11
N VAL A 175 11.19 -4.37 -0.16
CA VAL A 175 11.69 -5.55 -0.84
C VAL A 175 10.82 -5.77 -2.06
N VAL A 176 11.44 -6.03 -3.21
CA VAL A 176 10.72 -6.42 -4.41
C VAL A 176 10.45 -7.91 -4.31
N ALA A 177 9.19 -8.32 -4.44
CA ALA A 177 8.84 -9.73 -4.45
C ALA A 177 9.61 -10.44 -5.57
N GLU A 178 10.29 -11.51 -5.20
CA GLU A 178 11.08 -12.31 -6.11
C GLU A 178 10.17 -12.88 -7.22
N ASN A 179 10.56 -12.71 -8.48
CA ASN A 179 9.84 -13.25 -9.63
C ASN A 179 10.80 -14.08 -10.48
N TYR A 180 10.75 -15.39 -10.29
CA TYR A 180 11.58 -16.34 -11.03
C TYR A 180 10.89 -16.89 -12.29
N GLY A 181 9.76 -16.31 -12.70
CA GLY A 181 9.18 -16.56 -14.03
C GLY A 181 9.96 -15.86 -15.16
N LEU A 182 10.77 -14.86 -14.83
CA LEU A 182 11.63 -14.17 -15.79
C LEU A 182 12.97 -14.89 -15.93
N ARG A 183 13.41 -15.15 -17.17
CA ARG A 183 14.57 -16.00 -17.47
C ARG A 183 15.87 -15.64 -16.73
N LEU A 184 16.25 -14.37 -16.76
CA LEU A 184 17.53 -13.88 -16.21
C LEU A 184 17.38 -13.21 -14.84
N ARG A 185 16.18 -13.18 -14.27
CA ARG A 185 15.98 -12.51 -12.98
C ARG A 185 16.56 -13.38 -11.87
N GLN A 186 17.68 -12.94 -11.33
CA GLN A 186 18.25 -13.45 -10.08
C GLN A 186 18.10 -12.39 -8.98
N VAL A 187 18.04 -12.84 -7.73
CA VAL A 187 18.07 -11.95 -6.58
C VAL A 187 19.52 -11.52 -6.36
N PRO A 188 19.81 -10.21 -6.25
CA PRO A 188 21.14 -9.73 -5.90
C PRO A 188 21.72 -10.45 -4.68
N ARG A 189 23.05 -10.59 -4.64
CA ARG A 189 23.78 -11.20 -3.53
C ARG A 189 24.39 -10.14 -2.58
N ASP A 190 23.87 -8.92 -2.59
CA ASP A 190 24.29 -7.91 -1.63
C ASP A 190 23.81 -8.23 -0.20
N PRO A 191 24.46 -7.65 0.83
CA PRO A 191 24.15 -7.97 2.23
C PRO A 191 22.69 -7.75 2.63
N PHE A 192 21.99 -6.77 2.03
CA PHE A 192 20.57 -6.53 2.30
C PHE A 192 19.69 -7.68 1.83
N HIS A 193 19.88 -8.14 0.60
CA HIS A 193 19.14 -9.27 0.04
C HIS A 193 19.50 -10.59 0.72
N GLU A 194 20.75 -10.78 1.14
CA GLU A 194 21.14 -11.93 1.97
C GLU A 194 20.44 -11.90 3.34
N SER A 195 20.34 -10.73 3.97
CA SER A 195 19.58 -10.58 5.22
C SER A 195 18.09 -10.88 5.02
N PHE A 196 17.49 -10.46 3.91
CA PHE A 196 16.10 -10.78 3.58
C PHE A 196 15.90 -12.28 3.32
N ARG A 197 16.82 -12.92 2.61
CA ARG A 197 16.82 -14.35 2.34
C ARG A 197 16.91 -15.19 3.62
N ALA A 198 17.78 -14.81 4.55
CA ALA A 198 17.87 -15.46 5.85
C ALA A 198 16.58 -15.28 6.68
N PHE A 199 15.95 -14.10 6.60
CA PHE A 199 14.63 -13.85 7.21
C PHE A 199 13.55 -14.73 6.58
N LYS A 200 13.51 -14.81 5.25
CA LYS A 200 12.56 -15.58 4.45
C LYS A 200 12.58 -17.07 4.80
N GLN A 201 13.77 -17.67 4.94
CA GLN A 201 13.93 -19.09 5.28
C GLN A 201 13.35 -19.49 6.65
N ARG A 202 13.15 -18.53 7.56
CA ARG A 202 12.61 -18.76 8.90
C ARG A 202 11.09 -18.57 8.97
N GLN A 203 10.47 -18.08 7.90
CA GLN A 203 9.04 -17.78 7.90
C GLN A 203 8.20 -19.06 7.84
N PRO A 204 7.00 -19.08 8.45
CA PRO A 204 6.07 -20.20 8.33
C PRO A 204 5.81 -20.61 6.88
N GLU A 205 5.68 -21.92 6.64
CA GLU A 205 5.45 -22.48 5.30
C GLU A 205 4.19 -21.92 4.63
N LEU A 206 3.15 -21.57 5.40
CA LEU A 206 1.91 -21.00 4.87
C LEU A 206 2.07 -19.63 4.19
N LEU A 207 3.19 -18.95 4.40
CA LEU A 207 3.51 -17.67 3.76
C LEU A 207 4.44 -17.85 2.55
N ARG A 208 4.89 -19.07 2.29
CA ARG A 208 5.83 -19.41 1.21
C ARG A 208 5.02 -19.88 0.01
N VAL A 209 5.30 -19.29 -1.15
CA VAL A 209 4.70 -19.73 -2.42
C VAL A 209 5.78 -20.40 -3.23
N TYR A 210 5.59 -21.68 -3.52
CA TYR A 210 6.53 -22.48 -4.30
C TYR A 210 6.23 -22.36 -5.79
N ILE A 211 7.28 -22.32 -6.59
CA ILE A 211 7.14 -22.12 -8.03
C ILE A 211 6.77 -23.44 -8.69
N SER A 212 5.71 -23.43 -9.50
CA SER A 212 5.38 -24.54 -10.40
C SER A 212 5.98 -24.27 -11.77
N LEU A 213 6.90 -25.14 -12.21
CA LEU A 213 7.53 -25.02 -13.53
C LEU A 213 6.56 -25.48 -14.61
N GLU A 214 5.72 -26.48 -14.32
CA GLU A 214 4.56 -26.83 -15.14
C GLU A 214 3.59 -25.64 -15.31
N GLY A 215 3.32 -24.89 -14.24
CA GLY A 215 2.52 -23.68 -14.29
C GLY A 215 3.13 -22.60 -15.17
N LEU A 216 4.47 -22.42 -15.11
CA LEU A 216 5.21 -21.51 -15.99
C LEU A 216 5.14 -21.96 -17.45
N TYR A 217 5.38 -23.25 -17.71
CA TYR A 217 5.34 -23.83 -19.04
C TYR A 217 3.98 -23.63 -19.70
N ARG A 218 2.90 -23.90 -18.97
CA ARG A 218 1.55 -23.78 -19.53
C ARG A 218 1.08 -22.34 -19.64
N ASN A 219 1.20 -21.55 -18.57
CA ASN A 219 0.59 -20.22 -18.52
C ASN A 219 1.46 -19.11 -19.13
N LEU A 220 2.79 -19.23 -19.12
CA LEU A 220 3.70 -18.21 -19.65
C LEU A 220 4.37 -18.61 -20.98
N PHE A 221 4.33 -19.88 -21.37
CA PHE A 221 4.93 -20.34 -22.62
C PHE A 221 3.89 -20.88 -23.62
N LEU A 222 3.13 -21.92 -23.29
CA LEU A 222 2.20 -22.55 -24.25
C LEU A 222 0.97 -21.67 -24.58
N LYS A 223 0.21 -21.22 -23.56
CA LYS A 223 -1.03 -20.46 -23.78
C LYS A 223 -0.82 -19.16 -24.59
N PRO A 224 0.26 -18.39 -24.41
CA PRO A 224 0.53 -17.23 -25.27
C PRO A 224 0.78 -17.59 -26.75
N GLN A 225 1.29 -18.79 -27.05
CA GLN A 225 1.60 -19.24 -28.41
C GLN A 225 0.40 -19.90 -29.10
N PHE A 226 -0.34 -20.73 -28.38
CA PHE A 226 -1.39 -21.59 -28.95
C PHE A 226 -2.81 -21.18 -28.53
N GLY A 227 -2.95 -20.12 -27.74
CA GLY A 227 -4.21 -19.62 -27.20
C GLY A 227 -4.54 -20.17 -25.81
N TRP A 228 -5.45 -19.47 -25.13
CA TRP A 228 -5.85 -19.79 -23.76
C TRP A 228 -6.73 -21.05 -23.63
N THR A 229 -7.22 -21.59 -24.75
CA THR A 229 -7.94 -22.86 -24.82
C THR A 229 -7.09 -23.92 -25.51
N ILE A 230 -7.30 -25.20 -25.19
CA ILE A 230 -6.45 -26.31 -25.67
C ILE A 230 -6.56 -26.54 -27.18
N GLY A 231 -7.60 -26.03 -27.84
CA GLY A 231 -7.88 -26.32 -29.26
C GLY A 231 -6.75 -25.95 -30.21
N GLY A 232 -6.11 -24.80 -30.01
CA GLY A 232 -4.97 -24.38 -30.85
C GLY A 232 -3.74 -25.28 -30.65
N TYR A 233 -3.49 -25.71 -29.42
CA TYR A 233 -2.42 -26.64 -29.09
C TYR A 233 -2.65 -28.01 -29.72
N ASN A 234 -3.86 -28.57 -29.56
CA ASN A 234 -4.26 -29.85 -30.14
C ASN A 234 -4.12 -29.86 -31.66
N HIS A 235 -4.51 -28.77 -32.32
CA HIS A 235 -4.35 -28.64 -33.76
C HIS A 235 -2.87 -28.65 -34.19
N ALA A 236 -2.01 -27.90 -33.49
CA ALA A 236 -0.59 -27.82 -33.81
C ALA A 236 0.20 -29.10 -33.49
N HIS A 237 -0.22 -29.85 -32.47
CA HIS A 237 0.48 -31.03 -31.96
C HIS A 237 -0.14 -32.36 -32.38
N ALA A 238 -1.26 -32.33 -33.12
CA ALA A 238 -2.05 -33.51 -33.46
C ALA A 238 -2.45 -34.35 -32.22
N THR A 239 -2.79 -33.67 -31.11
CA THR A 239 -3.20 -34.27 -29.84
C THR A 239 -4.71 -34.12 -29.60
N ALA A 240 -5.23 -34.88 -28.63
CA ALA A 240 -6.66 -34.89 -28.28
C ALA A 240 -6.88 -34.56 -26.79
N TRP A 241 -6.03 -33.70 -26.22
CA TRP A 241 -6.11 -33.32 -24.82
C TRP A 241 -7.38 -32.52 -24.53
N ARG A 242 -7.97 -32.74 -23.36
CA ARG A 242 -9.20 -32.05 -22.93
C ARG A 242 -8.90 -30.67 -22.37
N SER A 243 -7.73 -30.49 -21.77
CA SER A 243 -7.27 -29.23 -21.19
C SER A 243 -5.75 -29.16 -21.18
N TYR A 244 -5.20 -27.98 -20.89
CA TYR A 244 -3.77 -27.83 -20.66
C TYR A 244 -3.28 -28.57 -19.39
N GLU A 245 -4.17 -29.05 -18.52
CA GLU A 245 -3.79 -29.85 -17.35
C GLU A 245 -3.24 -31.24 -17.72
N GLU A 246 -3.55 -31.72 -18.92
CA GLU A 246 -3.02 -33.00 -19.43
C GLU A 246 -1.66 -32.82 -20.10
N VAL A 247 -1.25 -31.59 -20.42
CA VAL A 247 0.06 -31.29 -21.03
C VAL A 247 1.13 -31.19 -19.93
N ARG A 248 2.06 -32.15 -19.92
CA ARG A 248 3.08 -32.30 -18.87
C ARG A 248 4.40 -31.62 -19.23
N LEU A 249 5.11 -31.14 -18.20
CA LEU A 249 6.53 -30.78 -18.31
C LEU A 249 7.34 -31.89 -17.66
N THR A 250 8.22 -32.53 -18.42
CA THR A 250 9.09 -33.60 -17.92
C THR A 250 10.48 -33.06 -17.51
N PRO A 251 11.16 -33.67 -16.52
CA PRO A 251 12.53 -33.27 -16.13
C PRO A 251 13.57 -33.43 -17.24
N THR A 252 13.35 -34.38 -18.15
CA THR A 252 14.15 -34.66 -19.34
C THR A 252 13.37 -34.33 -20.59
N CYS A 253 14.05 -34.10 -21.72
CA CYS A 253 13.40 -33.97 -23.01
C CYS A 253 12.52 -35.21 -23.28
N PRO A 254 11.23 -35.04 -23.63
CA PRO A 254 10.33 -36.17 -23.83
C PRO A 254 10.77 -37.00 -25.05
N GLU A 255 10.56 -38.31 -25.01
CA GLU A 255 10.85 -39.21 -26.14
C GLU A 255 9.73 -39.22 -27.20
N GLY A 256 8.67 -38.42 -26.98
CA GLY A 256 7.46 -38.36 -27.79
C GLY A 256 7.56 -37.57 -29.11
N ALA A 257 6.45 -36.94 -29.50
CA ALA A 257 6.29 -36.26 -30.78
C ALA A 257 7.28 -35.10 -30.94
N GLU A 258 7.77 -34.88 -32.18
CA GLU A 258 8.77 -33.84 -32.47
C GLU A 258 8.31 -32.44 -32.07
N ALA A 259 7.01 -32.14 -32.19
CA ALA A 259 6.43 -30.86 -31.78
C ALA A 259 6.57 -30.63 -30.26
N GLU A 260 6.25 -31.63 -29.44
CA GLU A 260 6.38 -31.54 -27.98
C GLU A 260 7.84 -31.44 -27.55
N ARG A 261 8.74 -32.15 -28.25
CA ARG A 261 10.19 -32.04 -28.04
C ARG A 261 10.70 -30.63 -28.34
N ARG A 262 10.24 -30.03 -29.44
CA ARG A 262 10.59 -28.67 -29.85
C ARG A 262 10.10 -27.63 -28.85
N ASP A 263 8.87 -27.77 -28.37
CA ASP A 263 8.30 -26.89 -27.34
C ASP A 263 9.05 -27.01 -26.01
N TRP A 264 9.33 -28.23 -25.57
CA TRP A 264 10.14 -28.48 -24.37
C TRP A 264 11.53 -27.85 -24.50
N GLU A 265 12.23 -28.11 -25.60
CA GLU A 265 13.57 -27.60 -25.85
C GLU A 265 13.58 -26.07 -25.93
N SER A 266 12.64 -25.48 -26.66
CA SER A 266 12.48 -24.02 -26.74
C SER A 266 12.21 -23.41 -25.37
N PHE A 267 11.32 -24.01 -24.58
CA PHE A 267 11.02 -23.55 -23.24
C PHE A 267 12.26 -23.57 -22.34
N VAL A 268 12.96 -24.71 -22.24
CA VAL A 268 14.15 -24.87 -21.40
C VAL A 268 15.27 -23.94 -21.85
N ARG A 269 15.56 -23.90 -23.15
CA ARG A 269 16.66 -23.11 -23.70
C ARG A 269 16.38 -21.61 -23.77
N ARG A 270 15.14 -21.15 -23.81
CA ARG A 270 14.84 -19.74 -24.14
C ARG A 270 13.92 -19.03 -23.15
N SER A 271 13.13 -19.75 -22.37
CA SER A 271 12.08 -19.16 -21.53
C SER A 271 12.26 -19.44 -20.05
N LEU A 272 12.57 -20.69 -19.69
CA LEU A 272 12.75 -21.13 -18.31
C LEU A 272 13.89 -20.35 -17.65
N ASN A 273 13.69 -19.97 -16.39
CA ASN A 273 14.72 -19.31 -15.60
C ASN A 273 15.89 -20.27 -15.37
N LEU A 274 17.10 -19.74 -15.53
CA LEU A 274 18.35 -20.50 -15.50
C LEU A 274 18.57 -21.24 -14.18
N LEU A 275 17.99 -20.75 -13.08
CA LEU A 275 17.98 -21.40 -11.76
C LEU A 275 17.47 -22.85 -11.79
N TRP A 276 16.61 -23.18 -12.75
CA TRP A 276 15.94 -24.47 -12.87
C TRP A 276 16.55 -25.39 -13.93
N VAL A 277 17.54 -24.91 -14.68
CA VAL A 277 18.19 -25.68 -15.75
C VAL A 277 19.50 -26.25 -15.24
N ARG A 278 19.73 -27.54 -15.52
CA ARG A 278 21.00 -28.24 -15.30
C ARG A 278 21.51 -28.82 -16.61
N VAL A 279 22.83 -28.93 -16.68
CA VAL A 279 23.53 -29.57 -17.79
C VAL A 279 24.36 -30.69 -17.21
N GLU A 280 24.18 -31.91 -17.72
CA GLU A 280 24.95 -33.06 -17.27
C GLU A 280 26.44 -32.92 -17.58
N ALA A 281 27.28 -33.54 -16.74
CA ALA A 281 28.73 -33.51 -16.89
C ALA A 281 29.22 -34.04 -18.26
N THR A 282 28.41 -34.87 -18.93
CA THR A 282 28.67 -35.36 -20.29
C THR A 282 28.76 -34.25 -21.34
N ALA A 283 28.18 -33.07 -21.09
CA ALA A 283 28.28 -31.90 -21.98
C ALA A 283 29.50 -31.00 -21.70
N THR A 284 30.38 -31.39 -20.77
CA THR A 284 31.60 -30.61 -20.44
C THR A 284 32.45 -30.28 -21.67
N PRO A 285 32.70 -31.20 -22.64
CA PRO A 285 33.43 -30.87 -23.85
C PRO A 285 32.76 -29.76 -24.66
N ALA A 286 31.44 -29.85 -24.87
CA ALA A 286 30.68 -28.84 -25.62
C ALA A 286 30.74 -27.45 -24.96
N TYR A 287 30.72 -27.39 -23.63
CA TYR A 287 30.86 -26.14 -22.89
C TYR A 287 32.26 -25.54 -23.01
N ARG A 288 33.31 -26.38 -22.99
CA ARG A 288 34.69 -25.93 -23.19
C ARG A 288 34.95 -25.45 -24.61
N ASP A 289 34.43 -26.17 -25.60
CA ASP A 289 34.51 -25.79 -27.00
C ASP A 289 33.83 -24.43 -27.25
N PHE A 290 32.66 -24.21 -26.63
CA PHE A 290 31.99 -22.91 -26.63
C PHE A 290 32.88 -21.80 -26.08
N LEU A 291 33.46 -21.99 -24.89
CA LEU A 291 34.32 -20.97 -24.26
C LEU A 291 35.60 -20.71 -25.06
N ALA A 292 36.22 -21.77 -25.59
CA ALA A 292 37.40 -21.66 -26.45
C ALA A 292 37.07 -20.91 -27.76
N ALA A 293 35.93 -21.21 -28.38
CA ALA A 293 35.45 -20.53 -29.58
C ALA A 293 35.09 -19.06 -29.30
N LYS A 294 34.49 -18.76 -28.15
CA LYS A 294 34.07 -17.40 -27.80
C LYS A 294 35.25 -16.50 -27.45
N TYR A 295 36.15 -16.97 -26.58
CA TYR A 295 37.24 -16.15 -26.03
C TYR A 295 38.56 -16.26 -26.79
N ARG A 296 38.76 -17.34 -27.56
CA ARG A 296 39.96 -17.66 -28.35
C ARG A 296 41.23 -17.90 -27.54
N THR A 297 41.50 -17.10 -26.51
CA THR A 297 42.65 -17.26 -25.62
C THR A 297 42.20 -17.42 -24.17
N LEU A 298 42.93 -18.25 -23.42
CA LEU A 298 42.64 -18.50 -22.00
C LEU A 298 42.90 -17.25 -21.14
N GLU A 299 43.87 -16.42 -21.52
CA GLU A 299 44.17 -15.16 -20.85
C GLU A 299 42.98 -14.19 -20.92
N ALA A 300 42.31 -14.09 -22.08
CA ALA A 300 41.13 -13.25 -22.24
C ALA A 300 39.96 -13.74 -21.37
N LEU A 301 39.72 -15.05 -21.33
CA LEU A 301 38.71 -15.65 -20.47
C LEU A 301 39.03 -15.39 -18.99
N ASN A 302 40.23 -15.76 -18.54
CA ASN A 302 40.65 -15.60 -17.15
C ASN A 302 40.57 -14.14 -16.68
N ARG A 303 40.95 -13.19 -17.55
CA ARG A 303 40.82 -11.76 -17.27
C ARG A 303 39.36 -11.33 -17.09
N LEU A 304 38.44 -11.81 -17.94
CA LEU A 304 37.03 -11.41 -17.91
C LEU A 304 36.22 -12.14 -16.84
N TYR A 305 36.54 -13.41 -16.57
CA TYR A 305 35.89 -14.23 -15.54
C TYR A 305 36.51 -14.04 -14.15
N GLY A 306 37.70 -13.44 -14.06
CA GLY A 306 38.44 -13.34 -12.81
C GLY A 306 39.01 -14.68 -12.32
N THR A 307 39.23 -15.63 -13.24
CA THR A 307 39.68 -17.00 -12.95
C THR A 307 41.17 -17.18 -13.24
N ARG A 308 41.73 -18.34 -12.87
CA ARG A 308 43.15 -18.70 -13.08
C ARG A 308 43.32 -20.12 -13.59
N TYR A 309 42.53 -20.51 -14.58
CA TYR A 309 42.65 -21.84 -15.21
C TYR A 309 43.97 -21.92 -15.99
N ALA A 310 44.58 -23.12 -16.04
CA ALA A 310 45.82 -23.36 -16.77
C ALA A 310 45.58 -23.82 -18.22
N ALA A 311 44.46 -24.51 -18.47
CA ALA A 311 43.95 -24.86 -19.78
C ALA A 311 42.42 -24.71 -19.87
N PHE A 312 41.85 -24.65 -21.08
CA PHE A 312 40.40 -24.74 -21.28
C PHE A 312 39.83 -26.08 -20.77
N ASP A 313 40.66 -27.14 -20.79
CA ASP A 313 40.32 -28.46 -20.26
C ASP A 313 40.23 -28.53 -18.73
N ASP A 314 40.63 -27.48 -18.01
CA ASP A 314 40.46 -27.41 -16.56
C ASP A 314 39.11 -26.80 -16.17
N ILE A 315 38.38 -26.22 -17.11
CA ILE A 315 37.14 -25.49 -16.82
C ILE A 315 36.02 -26.51 -16.57
N PRO A 316 35.37 -26.51 -15.38
CA PRO A 316 34.24 -27.38 -15.12
C PRO A 316 32.96 -26.81 -15.74
N VAL A 317 32.04 -27.69 -16.16
CA VAL A 317 30.65 -27.25 -16.39
C VAL A 317 30.02 -26.87 -15.04
N PRO A 318 29.40 -25.69 -14.91
CA PRO A 318 28.75 -25.30 -13.68
C PRO A 318 27.65 -26.31 -13.26
N VAL A 319 27.75 -26.82 -12.03
CA VAL A 319 26.70 -27.68 -11.44
C VAL A 319 25.44 -26.87 -11.18
N GLU A 320 25.62 -25.67 -10.62
CA GLU A 320 24.59 -24.65 -10.50
C GLU A 320 24.84 -23.52 -11.50
N PRO A 321 23.79 -22.88 -12.02
CA PRO A 321 23.96 -21.73 -12.90
C PRO A 321 24.76 -20.62 -12.20
N PRO A 322 25.64 -19.91 -12.92
CA PRO A 322 26.35 -18.77 -12.35
C PRO A 322 25.39 -17.73 -11.76
N ALA A 323 25.82 -17.02 -10.72
CA ALA A 323 24.95 -16.09 -10.00
C ALA A 323 24.69 -14.78 -10.79
N ASP A 324 25.71 -14.24 -11.44
CA ASP A 324 25.63 -12.95 -12.13
C ASP A 324 26.77 -12.76 -13.14
N GLY A 325 26.82 -11.55 -13.71
CA GLY A 325 27.91 -11.12 -14.57
C GLY A 325 28.01 -11.83 -15.92
N LEU A 326 29.22 -11.79 -16.48
CA LEU A 326 29.54 -12.39 -17.76
C LEU A 326 29.39 -13.92 -17.77
N PRO A 327 29.79 -14.68 -16.73
CA PRO A 327 29.55 -16.12 -16.68
C PRO A 327 28.07 -16.49 -16.82
N LEU A 328 27.15 -15.74 -16.19
CA LEU A 328 25.71 -15.98 -16.34
C LEU A 328 25.21 -15.68 -17.77
N SER A 329 25.70 -14.59 -18.38
CA SER A 329 25.35 -14.25 -19.77
C SER A 329 25.87 -15.27 -20.77
N ASP A 330 27.06 -15.81 -20.53
CA ASP A 330 27.65 -16.87 -21.34
C ASP A 330 26.92 -18.20 -21.15
N TRP A 331 26.53 -18.51 -19.92
CA TRP A 331 25.69 -19.66 -19.61
C TRP A 331 24.35 -19.60 -20.36
N ASP A 332 23.69 -18.45 -20.33
CA ASP A 332 22.46 -18.21 -21.11
C ASP A 332 22.69 -18.39 -22.62
N SER A 333 23.78 -17.83 -23.13
CA SER A 333 24.14 -17.90 -24.55
C SER A 333 24.41 -19.33 -25.00
N PHE A 334 25.15 -20.09 -24.20
CA PHE A 334 25.44 -21.50 -24.44
C PHE A 334 24.15 -22.33 -24.48
N LEU A 335 23.26 -22.15 -23.51
CA LEU A 335 21.97 -22.85 -23.47
C LEU A 335 21.08 -22.55 -24.69
N LYS A 336 21.06 -21.29 -25.15
CA LYS A 336 20.29 -20.85 -26.33
C LYS A 336 20.85 -21.31 -27.67
N GLY A 337 22.10 -21.76 -27.66
CA GLY A 337 22.91 -22.01 -28.84
C GLY A 337 23.56 -20.74 -29.35
N TRP A 338 24.86 -20.60 -29.04
CA TRP A 338 25.65 -19.46 -29.46
C TRP A 338 26.27 -19.74 -30.84
N PRO A 339 25.91 -18.98 -31.90
CA PRO A 339 26.54 -19.11 -33.20
C PRO A 339 27.92 -18.44 -33.18
N ASP A 340 28.98 -19.18 -33.52
CA ASP A 340 30.31 -18.59 -33.72
C ASP A 340 30.25 -17.64 -34.94
N PRO A 341 30.47 -16.33 -34.77
CA PRO A 341 30.35 -15.36 -35.85
C PRO A 341 31.39 -15.57 -36.97
N LYS A 342 32.46 -16.34 -36.74
CA LYS A 342 33.49 -16.61 -37.74
C LYS A 342 33.25 -17.91 -38.50
N THR A 343 32.82 -18.96 -37.82
CA THR A 343 32.71 -20.31 -38.41
C THR A 343 31.26 -20.69 -38.74
N GLY A 344 30.28 -19.98 -38.17
CA GLY A 344 28.86 -20.31 -38.27
C GLY A 344 28.44 -21.53 -37.45
N VAL A 345 29.38 -22.20 -36.76
CA VAL A 345 29.08 -23.36 -35.91
C VAL A 345 28.29 -22.90 -34.69
N VAL A 346 27.16 -23.55 -34.42
CA VAL A 346 26.35 -23.29 -33.23
C VAL A 346 26.87 -24.14 -32.09
N HIS A 347 27.30 -23.49 -31.02
CA HIS A 347 27.74 -24.15 -29.80
C HIS A 347 26.59 -24.18 -28.78
N GLU A 348 26.07 -25.37 -28.52
CA GLU A 348 24.99 -25.60 -27.56
C GLU A 348 25.13 -26.97 -26.88
N PRO A 349 24.62 -27.15 -25.66
CA PRO A 349 24.60 -28.46 -25.03
C PRO A 349 23.62 -29.37 -25.79
N PRO A 350 23.96 -30.65 -26.03
CA PRO A 350 23.02 -31.59 -26.63
C PRO A 350 21.75 -31.69 -25.80
N VAL A 351 20.57 -31.72 -26.43
CA VAL A 351 19.28 -31.70 -25.73
C VAL A 351 19.14 -32.83 -24.70
N GLY A 352 19.73 -34.01 -24.98
CA GLY A 352 19.73 -35.16 -24.08
C GLY A 352 20.52 -34.95 -22.78
N THR A 353 21.36 -33.92 -22.70
CA THR A 353 22.14 -33.55 -21.51
C THR A 353 21.45 -32.49 -20.64
N LEU A 354 20.34 -31.91 -21.11
CA LEU A 354 19.58 -30.91 -20.35
C LEU A 354 18.64 -31.59 -19.36
N ARG A 355 18.62 -31.09 -18.12
CA ARG A 355 17.70 -31.50 -17.07
C ARG A 355 17.02 -30.28 -16.46
N ILE A 356 15.76 -30.45 -16.06
CA ILE A 356 15.03 -29.47 -15.27
C ILE A 356 14.94 -29.98 -13.84
N GLU A 357 15.32 -29.15 -12.88
CA GLU A 357 15.12 -29.41 -11.46
C GLU A 357 14.08 -28.43 -10.91
N GLY A 358 13.23 -28.89 -9.99
CA GLY A 358 12.19 -28.05 -9.40
C GLY A 358 11.51 -28.72 -8.21
N PRO A 359 10.76 -27.96 -7.39
CA PRO A 359 10.11 -28.48 -6.19
C PRO A 359 9.10 -29.59 -6.50
N GLU A 360 8.39 -29.48 -7.62
CA GLU A 360 7.39 -30.47 -8.04
C GLU A 360 8.00 -31.82 -8.41
N PHE A 361 9.14 -31.83 -9.10
CA PHE A 361 9.86 -33.07 -9.43
C PHE A 361 10.45 -33.73 -8.18
N ALA A 362 11.08 -32.94 -7.31
CA ALA A 362 11.62 -33.43 -6.04
C ALA A 362 10.51 -34.01 -5.13
N PHE A 363 9.32 -33.40 -5.13
CA PHE A 363 8.17 -33.92 -4.39
C PHE A 363 7.64 -35.23 -4.95
N ARG A 364 7.53 -35.35 -6.29
CA ARG A 364 7.14 -36.61 -6.94
C ARG A 364 8.13 -37.73 -6.64
N ASP A 365 9.42 -37.43 -6.64
CA ASP A 365 10.47 -38.39 -6.28
C ASP A 365 10.37 -38.83 -4.81
N PHE A 366 10.10 -37.89 -3.91
CA PHE A 366 9.84 -38.18 -2.49
C PHE A 366 8.64 -39.12 -2.33
N LEU A 367 7.52 -38.85 -3.02
CA LEU A 367 6.34 -39.72 -2.98
C LEU A 367 6.64 -41.11 -3.56
N ARG A 368 7.43 -41.18 -4.64
CA ARG A 368 7.86 -42.44 -5.26
C ARG A 368 8.70 -43.26 -4.29
N GLN A 369 9.65 -42.65 -3.59
CA GLN A 369 10.48 -43.32 -2.59
C GLN A 369 9.66 -43.81 -1.39
N ARG A 370 8.69 -43.01 -0.93
CA ARG A 370 7.89 -43.31 0.26
C ARG A 370 6.81 -44.35 0.04
N HIS A 371 6.12 -44.32 -1.11
CA HIS A 371 4.98 -45.20 -1.40
C HIS A 371 5.32 -46.35 -2.35
N GLY A 372 6.42 -46.26 -3.09
CA GLY A 372 6.88 -47.27 -4.04
C GLY A 372 6.08 -47.31 -5.36
N SER A 373 4.75 -47.36 -5.28
CA SER A 373 3.85 -47.39 -6.45
C SER A 373 2.72 -46.38 -6.35
N VAL A 374 2.22 -45.90 -7.50
CA VAL A 374 1.07 -44.98 -7.55
C VAL A 374 -0.21 -45.62 -7.02
N VAL A 375 -0.34 -46.95 -7.11
CA VAL A 375 -1.46 -47.70 -6.54
C VAL A 375 -1.47 -47.60 -5.01
N HIS A 376 -0.31 -47.79 -4.37
CA HIS A 376 -0.17 -47.63 -2.92
C HIS A 376 -0.38 -46.17 -2.49
N LEU A 377 0.14 -45.21 -3.25
CA LEU A 377 -0.09 -43.78 -3.03
C LEU A 377 -1.59 -43.47 -3.03
N ASN A 378 -2.31 -43.90 -4.07
CA ASN A 378 -3.74 -43.68 -4.22
C ASN A 378 -4.56 -44.30 -3.08
N ALA A 379 -4.22 -45.53 -2.68
CA ALA A 379 -4.86 -46.19 -1.56
C ALA A 379 -4.63 -45.45 -0.22
N ALA A 380 -3.40 -44.95 0.01
CA ALA A 380 -3.06 -44.23 1.23
C ALA A 380 -3.73 -42.85 1.30
N LEU A 381 -3.66 -42.09 0.21
CA LEU A 381 -4.06 -40.68 0.14
C LEU A 381 -5.52 -40.48 -0.28
N GLY A 382 -6.21 -41.53 -0.75
CA GLY A 382 -7.56 -41.42 -1.29
C GLY A 382 -7.60 -40.64 -2.60
N THR A 383 -6.60 -40.83 -3.45
CA THR A 383 -6.44 -40.16 -4.74
C THR A 383 -6.63 -41.14 -5.90
N ALA A 384 -6.65 -40.63 -7.13
CA ALA A 384 -6.85 -41.43 -8.35
C ALA A 384 -5.87 -41.02 -9.46
N PHE A 385 -4.59 -40.83 -9.11
CA PHE A 385 -3.54 -40.49 -10.07
C PHE A 385 -3.19 -41.70 -10.95
N ALA A 386 -2.99 -41.51 -12.26
CA ALA A 386 -2.59 -42.60 -13.16
C ALA A 386 -1.07 -42.86 -13.04
N SER A 387 -0.29 -41.82 -12.77
CA SER A 387 1.15 -41.88 -12.53
C SER A 387 1.58 -40.91 -11.44
N PHE A 388 2.82 -41.01 -10.97
CA PHE A 388 3.41 -39.99 -10.09
C PHE A 388 3.52 -38.62 -10.78
N ASP A 389 3.56 -38.57 -12.11
CA ASP A 389 3.65 -37.33 -12.87
C ASP A 389 2.33 -36.55 -12.89
N ASP A 390 1.21 -37.19 -12.51
CA ASP A 390 -0.08 -36.51 -12.34
C ASP A 390 -0.19 -35.76 -11.00
N VAL A 391 0.77 -35.95 -10.09
CA VAL A 391 0.76 -35.29 -8.79
C VAL A 391 1.28 -33.85 -8.94
N SER A 392 0.38 -32.88 -8.81
CA SER A 392 0.74 -31.46 -8.70
C SER A 392 1.09 -31.07 -7.26
N LEU A 393 1.79 -29.95 -7.08
CA LEU A 393 2.08 -29.40 -5.76
C LEU A 393 0.77 -29.04 -5.02
N PRO A 394 0.47 -29.65 -3.84
CA PRO A 394 -0.77 -29.39 -3.11
C PRO A 394 -0.71 -28.07 -2.31
N GLN A 395 0.04 -27.08 -2.80
CA GLN A 395 0.28 -25.83 -2.09
C GLN A 395 -1.01 -24.99 -1.97
N ARG A 396 -1.94 -25.09 -2.93
CA ARG A 396 -3.24 -24.39 -2.85
C ARG A 396 -4.05 -24.91 -1.68
N GLU A 397 -4.12 -26.22 -1.52
CA GLU A 397 -4.78 -26.92 -0.41
C GLU A 397 -4.07 -26.59 0.90
N ALA A 398 -2.74 -26.64 0.93
CA ALA A 398 -1.93 -26.32 2.10
C ALA A 398 -2.18 -24.87 2.57
N HIS A 399 -2.13 -23.90 1.65
CA HIS A 399 -2.42 -22.50 1.94
C HIS A 399 -3.86 -22.30 2.40
N TYR A 400 -4.83 -23.03 1.85
CA TYR A 400 -6.22 -22.96 2.30
C TYR A 400 -6.41 -23.52 3.71
N LEU A 401 -5.82 -24.69 4.02
CA LEU A 401 -5.89 -25.27 5.36
C LEU A 401 -5.19 -24.38 6.40
N ALA A 402 -4.07 -23.75 6.03
CA ALA A 402 -3.40 -22.77 6.88
C ALA A 402 -4.23 -21.49 7.05
N PHE A 403 -4.86 -21.01 5.98
CA PHE A 403 -5.80 -19.89 6.01
C PHE A 403 -6.92 -20.11 7.02
N LEU A 404 -7.53 -21.30 7.06
CA LEU A 404 -8.62 -21.63 7.99
C LEU A 404 -8.20 -21.46 9.46
N LYS A 405 -6.92 -21.73 9.78
CA LYS A 405 -6.33 -21.53 11.12
C LYS A 405 -6.05 -20.05 11.41
N ALA A 406 -5.73 -19.25 10.40
CA ALA A 406 -5.30 -17.84 10.54
C ALA A 406 -6.42 -16.79 10.35
N ARG A 407 -7.66 -17.19 10.06
CA ARG A 407 -8.80 -16.30 9.71
C ARG A 407 -8.96 -15.06 10.59
N ARG A 408 -8.87 -15.20 11.91
CA ARG A 408 -9.03 -14.06 12.84
C ARG A 408 -7.88 -13.06 12.71
N GLY A 409 -6.64 -13.55 12.63
CA GLY A 409 -5.47 -12.70 12.44
C GLY A 409 -5.51 -11.95 11.12
N LEU A 410 -5.94 -12.62 10.03
CA LEU A 410 -6.07 -12.03 8.71
C LEU A 410 -7.12 -10.89 8.69
N ARG A 411 -8.30 -11.09 9.27
CA ARG A 411 -9.31 -10.01 9.37
C ARG A 411 -8.76 -8.76 10.07
N VAL A 412 -8.04 -8.96 11.18
CA VAL A 412 -7.43 -7.86 11.93
C VAL A 412 -6.31 -7.19 11.14
N GLU A 413 -5.51 -7.97 10.41
CA GLU A 413 -4.50 -7.43 9.51
C GLU A 413 -5.15 -6.48 8.51
N PHE A 414 -6.10 -6.95 7.70
CA PHE A 414 -6.69 -6.16 6.62
C PHE A 414 -7.41 -4.92 7.15
N ALA A 415 -8.08 -5.03 8.30
CA ALA A 415 -8.77 -3.89 8.92
C ALA A 415 -7.80 -2.80 9.41
N LEU A 416 -6.58 -3.16 9.85
CA LEU A 416 -5.64 -2.21 10.45
C LEU A 416 -4.50 -1.79 9.52
N ARG A 417 -4.21 -2.55 8.46
CA ARG A 417 -3.05 -2.35 7.57
C ARG A 417 -2.96 -0.94 6.98
N ASN A 418 -4.07 -0.42 6.48
CA ASN A 418 -4.10 0.89 5.84
C ASN A 418 -3.89 2.01 6.88
N TYR A 419 -4.53 1.90 8.05
CA TYR A 419 -4.34 2.83 9.16
C TYR A 419 -2.90 2.80 9.70
N ARG A 420 -2.30 1.63 9.86
CA ARG A 420 -0.88 1.50 10.25
C ARG A 420 0.03 2.20 9.24
N THR A 421 -0.22 2.02 7.95
CA THR A 421 0.53 2.71 6.89
C THR A 421 0.42 4.23 6.99
N VAL A 422 -0.79 4.76 7.20
CA VAL A 422 -1.00 6.21 7.39
C VAL A 422 -0.29 6.70 8.66
N LEU A 423 -0.45 6.01 9.78
CA LEU A 423 0.14 6.42 11.07
C LEU A 423 1.67 6.36 11.03
N ASP A 424 2.26 5.30 10.49
CA ASP A 424 3.71 5.19 10.32
C ASP A 424 4.26 6.32 9.44
N TYR A 425 3.53 6.68 8.38
CA TYR A 425 3.88 7.82 7.53
C TYR A 425 3.80 9.15 8.28
N LEU A 426 2.77 9.37 9.10
CA LEU A 426 2.62 10.59 9.88
C LEU A 426 3.64 10.72 11.01
N LEU A 427 3.95 9.61 11.68
CA LEU A 427 4.96 9.58 12.74
C LEU A 427 6.36 9.90 12.19
N LEU A 428 6.68 9.38 11.00
CA LEU A 428 7.92 9.74 10.29
C LEU A 428 8.00 11.25 10.04
N HIS A 429 6.88 11.86 9.63
CA HIS A 429 6.78 13.30 9.39
C HIS A 429 6.18 14.04 10.59
N GLY A 430 6.56 13.66 11.81
CA GLY A 430 5.99 14.19 13.06
C GLY A 430 6.06 15.72 13.20
N ARG A 431 7.01 16.37 12.50
CA ARG A 431 7.05 17.85 12.38
C ARG A 431 5.75 18.41 11.82
N GLY A 432 5.09 17.73 10.89
CA GLY A 432 3.82 18.15 10.34
C GLY A 432 2.71 18.27 11.37
N LEU A 433 2.66 17.36 12.35
CA LEU A 433 1.73 17.43 13.48
C LEU A 433 2.02 18.66 14.35
N VAL A 434 3.30 18.90 14.67
CA VAL A 434 3.74 20.06 15.45
C VAL A 434 3.44 21.37 14.72
N ASN A 435 3.79 21.46 13.44
CA ASN A 435 3.53 22.63 12.59
C ASN A 435 2.03 22.95 12.52
N THR A 436 1.19 21.92 12.42
CA THR A 436 -0.27 22.09 12.42
C THR A 436 -0.76 22.60 13.77
N ALA A 437 -0.29 22.01 14.87
CA ALA A 437 -0.68 22.45 16.21
C ALA A 437 -0.25 23.90 16.48
N VAL A 438 0.97 24.27 16.11
CA VAL A 438 1.50 25.64 16.23
C VAL A 438 0.70 26.59 15.35
N TYR A 439 0.47 26.24 14.08
CA TYR A 439 -0.29 27.09 13.16
C TYR A 439 -1.73 27.32 13.66
N CYS A 440 -2.46 26.25 13.99
CA CYS A 440 -3.82 26.36 14.51
C CYS A 440 -3.87 27.10 15.85
N GLY A 441 -2.92 26.83 16.76
CA GLY A 441 -2.84 27.50 18.06
C GLY A 441 -2.58 29.01 17.92
N LEU A 442 -1.65 29.40 17.06
CA LEU A 442 -1.36 30.82 16.77
C LEU A 442 -2.54 31.50 16.08
N ALA A 443 -3.21 30.83 15.14
CA ALA A 443 -4.40 31.37 14.47
C ALA A 443 -5.54 31.63 15.46
N VAL A 444 -5.82 30.68 16.38
CA VAL A 444 -6.82 30.86 17.44
C VAL A 444 -6.42 31.97 18.41
N LEU A 445 -5.17 31.96 18.87
CA LEU A 445 -4.65 32.97 19.80
C LEU A 445 -4.80 34.38 19.22
N LEU A 446 -4.32 34.58 18.00
CA LEU A 446 -4.41 35.89 17.33
C LEU A 446 -5.86 36.28 17.03
N ALA A 447 -6.71 35.32 16.67
CA ALA A 447 -8.13 35.59 16.47
C ALA A 447 -8.83 36.07 17.76
N LEU A 448 -8.44 35.53 18.92
CA LEU A 448 -8.99 35.88 20.24
C LEU A 448 -8.35 37.10 20.90
N LEU A 449 -7.21 37.57 20.40
CA LEU A 449 -6.58 38.79 20.87
C LEU A 449 -6.99 39.98 20.00
N VAL A 450 -6.74 39.90 18.70
CA VAL A 450 -6.83 41.05 17.80
C VAL A 450 -8.26 41.45 17.51
N ASN A 451 -9.14 40.48 17.19
CA ASN A 451 -10.52 40.80 16.81
C ASN A 451 -11.35 41.33 18.00
N PRO A 452 -11.28 40.75 19.22
CA PRO A 452 -11.95 41.31 20.39
C PRO A 452 -11.45 42.70 20.76
N LEU A 453 -10.15 42.98 20.69
CA LEU A 453 -9.64 44.33 20.96
C LEU A 453 -10.21 45.37 19.98
N ALA A 454 -10.21 45.05 18.68
CA ALA A 454 -10.79 45.93 17.67
C ALA A 454 -12.30 46.14 17.88
N ALA A 455 -13.04 45.06 18.14
CA ALA A 455 -14.47 45.14 18.42
C ALA A 455 -14.79 45.92 19.71
N TYR A 456 -13.99 45.73 20.76
CA TYR A 456 -14.14 46.43 22.03
C TYR A 456 -13.94 47.93 21.85
N ALA A 457 -12.87 48.35 21.17
CA ALA A 457 -12.63 49.76 20.90
C ALA A 457 -13.78 50.42 20.12
N LEU A 458 -14.34 49.72 19.12
CA LEU A 458 -15.48 50.20 18.33
C LEU A 458 -16.80 50.26 19.12
N SER A 459 -17.01 49.33 20.05
CA SER A 459 -18.23 49.24 20.87
C SER A 459 -18.20 50.19 22.06
N ARG A 460 -17.08 50.26 22.79
CA ARG A 460 -16.89 51.06 24.01
C ARG A 460 -16.79 52.55 23.72
N HIS A 461 -15.87 52.95 22.83
CA HIS A 461 -15.59 54.37 22.58
C HIS A 461 -16.53 55.00 21.55
N ARG A 462 -17.20 54.18 20.72
CA ARG A 462 -18.14 54.60 19.68
C ARG A 462 -17.63 55.80 18.85
N PRO A 463 -16.44 55.68 18.22
CA PRO A 463 -15.94 56.77 17.40
C PRO A 463 -16.95 57.12 16.31
N PRO A 464 -17.07 58.39 15.88
CA PRO A 464 -18.02 58.80 14.83
C PRO A 464 -17.85 58.01 13.52
N SER A 465 -16.64 57.48 13.27
CA SER A 465 -16.28 56.66 12.11
C SER A 465 -16.53 55.16 12.29
N ALA A 466 -17.05 54.70 13.42
CA ALA A 466 -17.19 53.27 13.75
C ALA A 466 -17.95 52.49 12.66
N TYR A 467 -19.05 53.06 12.14
CA TYR A 467 -19.82 52.44 11.06
C TYR A 467 -19.01 52.32 9.76
N LYS A 468 -18.25 53.35 9.39
CA LYS A 468 -17.41 53.35 8.17
C LYS A 468 -16.27 52.34 8.28
N LEU A 469 -15.61 52.28 9.44
CA LEU A 469 -14.55 51.29 9.70
C LEU A 469 -15.09 49.87 9.63
N LEU A 470 -16.26 49.63 10.24
CA LEU A 470 -16.89 48.32 10.23
C LEU A 470 -17.33 47.90 8.82
N LEU A 471 -17.92 48.83 8.06
CA LEU A 471 -18.29 48.61 6.66
C LEU A 471 -17.06 48.30 5.80
N PHE A 472 -15.96 49.04 5.98
CA PHE A 472 -14.70 48.77 5.30
C PHE A 472 -14.17 47.35 5.59
N MET A 473 -14.17 46.94 6.86
CA MET A 473 -13.75 45.58 7.24
C MET A 473 -14.64 44.51 6.63
N LEU A 474 -15.96 44.72 6.55
CA LEU A 474 -16.89 43.79 5.91
C LEU A 474 -16.71 43.72 4.39
N LEU A 475 -16.43 44.85 3.73
CA LEU A 475 -16.19 44.92 2.28
C LEU A 475 -15.00 44.05 1.85
N THR A 476 -14.01 43.84 2.71
CA THR A 476 -12.88 42.93 2.40
C THR A 476 -13.34 41.49 2.14
N MET A 477 -14.48 41.08 2.72
CA MET A 477 -15.06 39.75 2.53
C MET A 477 -15.82 39.61 1.21
N ALA A 478 -16.08 40.71 0.50
CA ALA A 478 -16.70 40.67 -0.83
C ALA A 478 -15.77 40.03 -1.87
N PHE A 479 -14.45 40.03 -1.62
CA PHE A 479 -13.47 39.40 -2.48
C PHE A 479 -13.27 37.92 -2.10
N PRO A 480 -13.41 36.98 -3.05
CA PRO A 480 -13.16 35.56 -2.77
C PRO A 480 -11.69 35.33 -2.35
N PRO A 481 -11.42 34.58 -1.25
CA PRO A 481 -10.05 34.35 -0.77
C PRO A 481 -9.12 33.69 -1.79
N ILE A 482 -9.65 32.89 -2.72
CA ILE A 482 -8.87 32.23 -3.77
C ILE A 482 -8.26 33.25 -4.76
N VAL A 483 -8.94 34.37 -5.01
CA VAL A 483 -8.50 35.40 -5.96
C VAL A 483 -7.35 36.22 -5.37
N THR A 484 -7.35 36.41 -4.06
CA THR A 484 -6.30 37.17 -3.36
C THR A 484 -5.07 36.33 -3.04
N GLN A 485 -5.10 35.02 -3.29
CA GLN A 485 -4.04 34.10 -2.90
C GLN A 485 -2.69 34.37 -3.61
N ILE A 486 -2.70 34.63 -4.92
CA ILE A 486 -1.48 34.97 -5.68
C ILE A 486 -0.90 36.31 -5.22
N PRO A 487 -1.67 37.42 -5.15
CA PRO A 487 -1.17 38.68 -4.59
C PRO A 487 -0.57 38.54 -3.19
N VAL A 488 -1.24 37.81 -2.29
CA VAL A 488 -0.73 37.57 -0.93
C VAL A 488 0.57 36.78 -0.95
N PHE A 489 0.71 35.76 -1.81
CA PHE A 489 1.97 35.04 -1.98
C PHE A 489 3.10 35.98 -2.42
N LEU A 490 2.87 36.83 -3.43
CA LEU A 490 3.87 37.78 -3.93
C LEU A 490 4.27 38.76 -2.82
N MET A 491 3.30 39.31 -2.09
CA MET A 491 3.55 40.20 -0.96
C MET A 491 4.39 39.52 0.13
N LEU A 492 4.04 38.29 0.54
CA LEU A 492 4.78 37.56 1.56
C LEU A 492 6.20 37.19 1.10
N ARG A 493 6.38 36.92 -0.19
CA ARG A 493 7.70 36.72 -0.81
C ARG A 493 8.54 37.98 -0.74
N ASP A 494 7.97 39.11 -1.13
CA ASP A 494 8.68 40.40 -1.15
C ASP A 494 9.03 40.87 0.28
N LEU A 495 8.17 40.53 1.26
CA LEU A 495 8.44 40.70 2.70
C LEU A 495 9.39 39.65 3.30
N LYS A 496 9.84 38.67 2.51
CA LYS A 496 10.73 37.57 2.93
C LYS A 496 10.16 36.73 4.09
N LEU A 497 8.83 36.57 4.14
CA LEU A 497 8.12 35.83 5.18
C LEU A 497 7.79 34.38 4.77
N LEU A 498 8.00 33.97 3.51
CA LEU A 498 7.72 32.60 3.06
C LEU A 498 8.41 31.56 3.94
N ASN A 499 7.81 30.37 4.05
CA ASN A 499 8.29 29.30 4.94
C ASN A 499 8.37 29.70 6.43
N THR A 500 7.48 30.58 6.91
CA THR A 500 7.38 30.92 8.34
C THR A 500 5.94 30.82 8.84
N PHE A 501 5.75 30.63 10.15
CA PHE A 501 4.42 30.72 10.76
C PHE A 501 3.80 32.11 10.62
N ALA A 502 4.61 33.17 10.55
CA ALA A 502 4.14 34.53 10.34
C ALA A 502 3.41 34.66 8.98
N ALA A 503 3.96 34.07 7.91
CA ALA A 503 3.30 34.06 6.61
C ALA A 503 1.99 33.27 6.60
N LEU A 504 1.85 32.26 7.46
CA LEU A 504 0.61 31.50 7.59
C LEU A 504 -0.49 32.26 8.34
N VAL A 505 -0.14 33.02 9.39
CA VAL A 505 -1.14 33.60 10.30
C VAL A 505 -1.43 35.08 10.05
N LEU A 506 -0.43 35.88 9.67
CA LEU A 506 -0.60 37.34 9.50
C LEU A 506 -1.72 37.73 8.52
N PRO A 507 -1.87 37.10 7.34
CA PRO A 507 -2.91 37.48 6.40
C PRO A 507 -4.34 37.25 6.93
N GLY A 508 -4.52 36.27 7.81
CA GLY A 508 -5.81 35.91 8.39
C GLY A 508 -6.03 36.42 9.81
N MET A 509 -5.09 37.21 10.36
CA MET A 509 -5.12 37.66 11.76
C MET A 509 -6.34 38.54 12.09
N VAL A 510 -6.74 39.38 11.14
CA VAL A 510 -7.88 40.30 11.27
C VAL A 510 -9.01 39.78 10.37
N HIS A 511 -10.20 39.61 10.95
CA HIS A 511 -11.34 39.07 10.22
C HIS A 511 -12.59 39.92 10.44
N GLY A 512 -13.05 40.59 9.37
CA GLY A 512 -14.13 41.59 9.44
C GLY A 512 -15.44 41.06 10.04
N TYR A 513 -15.84 39.84 9.66
CA TYR A 513 -17.03 39.20 10.24
C TYR A 513 -16.90 38.94 11.74
N SER A 514 -15.70 38.55 12.20
CA SER A 514 -15.46 38.29 13.62
C SER A 514 -15.58 39.57 14.43
N ILE A 515 -15.02 40.67 13.92
CA ILE A 515 -15.12 42.01 14.55
C ILE A 515 -16.58 42.48 14.58
N PHE A 516 -17.30 42.32 13.47
CA PHE A 516 -18.73 42.66 13.39
C PHE A 516 -19.58 41.90 14.42
N LEU A 517 -19.39 40.58 14.48
CA LEU A 517 -20.13 39.72 15.40
C LEU A 517 -19.82 40.06 16.86
N LEU A 518 -18.53 40.24 17.19
CA LEU A 518 -18.09 40.60 18.54
C LEU A 518 -18.58 41.99 18.94
N LYS A 519 -18.54 42.98 18.05
CA LYS A 519 -19.05 44.33 18.34
C LYS A 519 -20.55 44.27 18.67
N GLY A 520 -21.35 43.59 17.84
CA GLY A 520 -22.79 43.45 18.09
C GLY A 520 -23.08 42.78 19.45
N PHE A 521 -22.28 41.78 19.82
CA PHE A 521 -22.38 41.15 21.13
C PHE A 521 -21.96 42.09 22.27
N PHE A 522 -20.83 42.78 22.14
CA PHE A 522 -20.36 43.73 23.16
C PHE A 522 -21.34 44.88 23.39
N ASP A 523 -22.00 45.38 22.32
CA ASP A 523 -23.04 46.40 22.41
C ASP A 523 -24.29 45.92 23.17
N SER A 524 -24.54 44.61 23.17
CA SER A 524 -25.67 43.99 23.89
C SER A 524 -25.40 43.76 25.38
N LEU A 525 -24.14 43.93 25.83
CA LEU A 525 -23.80 43.74 27.24
C LEU A 525 -24.37 44.89 28.10
N PRO A 526 -24.89 44.60 29.31
CA PRO A 526 -25.48 45.61 30.18
C PRO A 526 -24.46 46.69 30.53
N ARG A 527 -24.81 47.96 30.28
CA ARG A 527 -23.88 49.09 30.52
C ARG A 527 -23.63 49.31 32.00
N GLU A 528 -24.57 48.93 32.87
CA GLU A 528 -24.44 49.13 34.31
C GLU A 528 -23.24 48.36 34.89
N LEU A 529 -22.84 47.24 34.27
CA LEU A 529 -21.65 46.47 34.66
C LEU A 529 -20.35 47.23 34.39
N TYR A 530 -20.33 48.07 33.35
CA TYR A 530 -19.16 48.89 33.02
C TYR A 530 -19.11 50.12 33.91
N GLU A 531 -20.23 50.80 34.10
CA GLU A 531 -20.33 52.00 34.94
C GLU A 531 -20.01 51.69 36.40
N SER A 532 -20.48 50.55 36.93
CA SER A 532 -20.13 50.09 38.29
C SER A 532 -18.64 49.82 38.46
N ALA A 533 -18.01 49.15 37.50
CA ALA A 533 -16.57 48.88 37.54
C ALA A 533 -15.72 50.17 37.46
N GLU A 534 -16.19 51.17 36.71
CA GLU A 534 -15.54 52.49 36.65
C GLU A 534 -15.67 53.25 37.97
N LEU A 535 -16.83 53.18 38.63
CA LEU A 535 -17.02 53.74 39.97
C LEU A 535 -16.11 53.08 41.01
N ASP A 536 -15.85 51.78 40.87
CA ASP A 536 -14.89 51.01 41.69
C ASP A 536 -13.40 51.31 41.32
N GLY A 537 -13.15 52.17 40.34
CA GLY A 537 -11.80 52.58 39.92
C GLY A 537 -11.07 51.56 39.04
N ALA A 538 -11.78 50.61 38.42
CA ALA A 538 -11.16 49.65 37.52
C ALA A 538 -10.67 50.32 36.23
N GLY A 539 -9.40 50.09 35.87
CA GLY A 539 -8.85 50.54 34.59
C GLY A 539 -9.43 49.76 33.39
N GLU A 540 -9.38 50.36 32.20
CA GLU A 540 -9.95 49.79 30.96
C GLU A 540 -9.44 48.38 30.62
N TRP A 541 -8.16 48.09 30.88
CA TRP A 541 -7.62 46.74 30.65
C TRP A 541 -8.26 45.69 31.57
N THR A 542 -8.53 46.07 32.82
CA THR A 542 -9.22 45.24 33.81
C THR A 542 -10.66 45.01 33.38
N ILE A 543 -11.36 46.06 32.95
CA ILE A 543 -12.74 45.98 32.45
C ILE A 543 -12.81 45.03 31.24
N PHE A 544 -11.93 45.20 30.25
CA PHE A 544 -11.88 44.35 29.07
C PHE A 544 -11.69 42.87 29.41
N TRP A 545 -10.68 42.51 30.20
CA TRP A 545 -10.38 41.11 30.50
C TRP A 545 -11.34 40.47 31.50
N ASN A 546 -11.66 41.17 32.58
CA ASN A 546 -12.43 40.58 33.67
C ASN A 546 -13.93 40.64 33.42
N ILE A 547 -14.44 41.66 32.72
CA ILE A 547 -15.87 41.86 32.48
C ILE A 547 -16.23 41.44 31.06
N THR A 548 -15.75 42.17 30.04
CA THR A 548 -16.17 41.94 28.64
C THR A 548 -15.81 40.53 28.17
N MET A 549 -14.54 40.14 28.26
CA MET A 549 -14.09 38.83 27.77
C MET A 549 -14.72 37.67 28.55
N SER A 550 -14.95 37.82 29.86
CA SER A 550 -15.61 36.81 30.69
C SER A 550 -17.07 36.60 30.34
N LEU A 551 -17.82 37.68 30.10
CA LEU A 551 -19.22 37.60 29.67
C LEU A 551 -19.34 37.10 28.22
N SER A 552 -18.32 37.34 27.40
CA SER A 552 -18.27 36.95 26.00
C SER A 552 -17.71 35.54 25.72
N ARG A 553 -17.46 34.72 26.74
CA ARG A 553 -16.99 33.33 26.57
C ARG A 553 -17.76 32.52 25.52
N PRO A 554 -19.11 32.57 25.44
CA PRO A 554 -19.85 31.80 24.43
C PRO A 554 -19.52 32.21 22.99
N ILE A 555 -19.44 33.52 22.72
CA ILE A 555 -19.14 34.01 21.37
C ILE A 555 -17.66 33.87 21.03
N LEU A 556 -16.76 34.04 21.99
CA LEU A 556 -15.33 33.79 21.81
C LEU A 556 -15.06 32.34 21.45
N ALA A 557 -15.81 31.38 22.00
CA ALA A 557 -15.70 29.98 21.61
C ALA A 557 -16.08 29.74 20.15
N VAL A 558 -17.08 30.46 19.62
CA VAL A 558 -17.45 30.42 18.19
C VAL A 558 -16.30 30.97 17.35
N ILE A 559 -15.74 32.13 17.72
CA ILE A 559 -14.60 32.73 17.00
C ILE A 559 -13.38 31.81 17.02
N ALA A 560 -13.05 31.21 18.17
CA ALA A 560 -11.95 30.26 18.32
C ALA A 560 -12.15 29.03 17.42
N LEU A 561 -13.34 28.46 17.40
CA LEU A 561 -13.66 27.31 16.56
C LEU A 561 -13.56 27.64 15.08
N SER A 562 -14.08 28.79 14.67
CA SER A 562 -13.98 29.27 13.28
C SER A 562 -12.52 29.49 12.87
N ALA A 563 -11.70 30.10 13.73
CA ALA A 563 -10.28 30.30 13.47
C ALA A 563 -9.51 28.98 13.37
N PHE A 564 -9.78 28.03 14.26
CA PHE A 564 -9.22 26.69 14.20
C PHE A 564 -9.60 25.99 12.89
N ALA A 565 -10.90 25.97 12.55
CA ALA A 565 -11.41 25.29 11.36
C ALA A 565 -10.82 25.92 10.08
N ALA A 566 -10.73 27.24 10.03
CA ALA A 566 -10.09 27.96 8.93
C ALA A 566 -8.61 27.56 8.80
N ALA A 567 -7.81 27.66 9.88
CA ALA A 567 -6.40 27.30 9.84
C ALA A 567 -6.16 25.82 9.48
N TYR A 568 -6.90 24.90 10.11
CA TYR A 568 -6.72 23.47 9.94
C TYR A 568 -7.08 22.97 8.52
N SER A 569 -8.12 23.55 7.91
CA SER A 569 -8.56 23.19 6.56
C SER A 569 -7.83 23.95 5.44
N ASN A 570 -7.00 24.96 5.76
CA ASN A 570 -6.33 25.81 4.78
C ASN A 570 -5.08 25.16 4.16
N PHE A 571 -5.28 23.98 3.57
CA PHE A 571 -4.19 23.18 3.02
C PHE A 571 -3.56 23.80 1.75
N MET A 572 -4.38 24.38 0.86
CA MET A 572 -3.91 25.00 -0.38
C MET A 572 -2.99 26.19 -0.11
N PHE A 573 -3.33 27.03 0.86
CA PHE A 573 -2.48 28.14 1.25
C PHE A 573 -1.18 27.65 1.88
N ALA A 574 -1.25 26.67 2.81
CA ALA A 574 -0.07 26.10 3.43
C ALA A 574 0.89 25.49 2.40
N LEU A 575 0.35 24.74 1.42
CA LEU A 575 1.14 24.15 0.33
C LEU A 575 1.84 25.20 -0.54
N LEU A 576 1.17 26.33 -0.80
CA LEU A 576 1.72 27.41 -1.63
C LEU A 576 2.80 28.22 -0.90
N ILE A 577 2.57 28.55 0.38
CA ILE A 577 3.43 29.42 1.19
C ILE A 577 4.64 28.67 1.78
N CYS A 578 4.45 27.41 2.17
CA CYS A 578 5.48 26.57 2.79
C CYS A 578 6.06 25.61 1.75
N GLN A 579 7.00 26.10 0.95
CA GLN A 579 7.73 25.30 -0.04
C GLN A 579 8.76 24.35 0.61
N ASP A 580 9.30 24.69 1.79
CA ASP A 580 10.18 23.80 2.57
C ASP A 580 9.36 22.73 3.31
N GLU A 581 9.69 21.46 3.06
CA GLU A 581 9.08 20.29 3.72
C GLU A 581 9.12 20.38 5.26
N ARG A 582 10.11 21.08 5.82
CA ARG A 582 10.24 21.27 7.27
C ARG A 582 9.09 22.09 7.88
N MET A 583 8.41 22.89 7.06
CA MET A 583 7.28 23.77 7.42
C MET A 583 5.93 23.22 6.97
N TRP A 584 5.89 22.09 6.28
CA TRP A 584 4.64 21.49 5.86
C TRP A 584 3.74 21.15 7.04
N THR A 585 2.45 21.40 6.89
CA THR A 585 1.41 21.01 7.83
C THR A 585 0.97 19.57 7.58
N LEU A 586 0.19 19.01 8.50
CA LEU A 586 -0.35 17.65 8.45
C LEU A 586 -1.11 17.40 7.14
N MET A 587 -1.93 18.35 6.70
CA MET A 587 -2.71 18.22 5.47
C MET A 587 -1.85 18.14 4.21
N VAL A 588 -0.71 18.85 4.20
CA VAL A 588 0.25 18.78 3.08
C VAL A 588 0.91 17.40 3.03
N TRP A 589 1.33 16.86 4.18
CA TRP A 589 1.87 15.50 4.26
C TRP A 589 0.84 14.44 3.86
N LEU A 590 -0.41 14.56 4.32
CA LEU A 590 -1.48 13.64 3.92
C LEU A 590 -1.78 13.71 2.42
N TYR A 591 -1.75 14.90 1.82
CA TYR A 591 -1.88 15.06 0.37
C TYR A 591 -0.74 14.33 -0.38
N GLN A 592 0.50 14.45 0.11
CA GLN A 592 1.64 13.75 -0.47
C GLN A 592 1.56 12.22 -0.31
N LEU A 593 0.98 11.74 0.79
CA LEU A 593 0.69 10.31 0.96
C LEU A 593 -0.37 9.86 -0.06
N GLN A 594 -1.45 10.63 -0.23
CA GLN A 594 -2.54 10.31 -1.14
C GLN A 594 -2.07 10.21 -2.59
N SER A 595 -1.21 11.12 -3.05
CA SER A 595 -0.68 11.11 -4.43
C SER A 595 0.16 9.87 -4.75
N ARG A 596 0.69 9.21 -3.71
CA ARG A 596 1.56 8.04 -3.84
C ARG A 596 0.91 6.72 -3.43
N SER A 597 -0.33 6.70 -2.95
CA SER A 597 -0.96 5.51 -2.35
C SER A 597 -2.18 5.00 -3.11
N GLY A 598 -2.60 3.76 -2.82
CA GLY A 598 -3.86 3.22 -3.32
C GLY A 598 -5.09 3.80 -2.61
N GLN A 599 -6.26 3.61 -3.22
CA GLN A 599 -7.55 4.17 -2.77
C GLN A 599 -7.89 3.87 -1.31
N ALA A 600 -7.62 2.66 -0.83
CA ALA A 600 -7.91 2.29 0.56
C ALA A 600 -7.09 3.12 1.58
N VAL A 601 -5.81 3.37 1.27
CA VAL A 601 -4.94 4.24 2.08
C VAL A 601 -5.39 5.70 1.98
N ILE A 602 -5.86 6.14 0.81
CA ILE A 602 -6.45 7.48 0.63
C ILE A 602 -7.65 7.66 1.58
N TYR A 603 -8.60 6.72 1.59
CA TYR A 603 -9.75 6.79 2.51
C TYR A 603 -9.34 6.75 3.98
N ALA A 604 -8.38 5.90 4.35
CA ALA A 604 -7.83 5.87 5.71
C ALA A 604 -7.19 7.23 6.08
N SER A 605 -6.46 7.85 5.15
CA SER A 605 -5.81 9.14 5.36
C SER A 605 -6.81 10.28 5.61
N LEU A 606 -7.94 10.29 4.88
CA LEU A 606 -9.00 11.28 5.04
C LEU A 606 -9.72 11.12 6.38
N LEU A 607 -9.93 9.89 6.84
CA LEU A 607 -10.52 9.62 8.15
C LEU A 607 -9.61 10.06 9.30
N VAL A 608 -8.29 9.82 9.17
CA VAL A 608 -7.30 10.34 10.12
C VAL A 608 -7.28 11.87 10.11
N ALA A 609 -7.36 12.49 8.92
CA ALA A 609 -7.43 13.95 8.76
C ALA A 609 -8.65 14.57 9.47
N ALA A 610 -9.80 13.87 9.45
CA ALA A 610 -11.04 14.32 10.05
C ALA A 610 -11.11 14.13 11.58
N LEU A 611 -10.19 13.36 12.18
CA LEU A 611 -10.26 13.02 13.60
C LEU A 611 -10.11 14.25 14.51
N PRO A 612 -9.15 15.19 14.30
CA PRO A 612 -9.01 16.36 15.18
C PRO A 612 -10.22 17.29 15.15
N THR A 613 -10.80 17.53 13.99
CA THR A 613 -12.02 18.36 13.85
C THR A 613 -13.22 17.69 14.51
N LEU A 614 -13.37 16.37 14.36
CA LEU A 614 -14.41 15.60 15.05
C LEU A 614 -14.27 15.69 16.58
N LEU A 615 -13.06 15.51 17.11
CA LEU A 615 -12.80 15.61 18.55
C LEU A 615 -13.17 17.00 19.08
N ILE A 616 -12.72 18.06 18.42
CA ILE A 616 -13.05 19.43 18.83
C ILE A 616 -14.55 19.67 18.80
N PHE A 617 -15.25 19.20 17.76
CA PHE A 617 -16.71 19.31 17.71
C PHE A 617 -17.38 18.58 18.88
N LEU A 618 -16.99 17.34 19.18
CA LEU A 618 -17.58 16.54 20.27
C LEU A 618 -17.42 17.21 21.65
N PHE A 619 -16.26 17.84 21.90
CA PHE A 619 -16.00 18.55 23.14
C PHE A 619 -16.67 19.94 23.18
N CYS A 620 -16.76 20.64 22.05
CA CYS A 620 -17.27 22.02 21.99
C CYS A 620 -18.77 22.13 21.69
N GLN A 621 -19.47 21.06 21.28
CA GLN A 621 -20.88 21.09 20.85
C GLN A 621 -21.82 21.80 21.84
N LYS A 622 -21.66 21.59 23.15
CA LYS A 622 -22.52 22.21 24.18
C LYS A 622 -22.31 23.72 24.28
N ILE A 623 -21.09 24.19 24.04
CA ILE A 623 -20.72 25.61 24.07
C ILE A 623 -21.24 26.29 22.81
N ILE A 624 -21.05 25.66 21.65
CA ILE A 624 -21.55 26.13 20.35
C ILE A 624 -23.06 26.35 20.38
N LEU A 625 -23.82 25.37 20.91
CA LEU A 625 -25.29 25.46 21.02
C LEU A 625 -25.77 26.61 21.91
N ARG A 626 -24.97 27.05 22.88
CA ARG A 626 -25.30 28.22 23.73
C ARG A 626 -24.96 29.54 23.05
N GLY A 627 -23.91 29.58 22.22
CA GLY A 627 -23.50 30.79 21.49
C GLY A 627 -24.37 31.14 20.28
N ILE A 628 -25.06 30.16 19.67
CA ILE A 628 -25.93 30.34 18.49
C ILE A 628 -27.31 30.93 18.87
N VAL A 629 -27.62 31.12 20.15
CA VAL A 629 -28.83 31.85 20.55
C VAL A 629 -28.62 33.33 20.23
N ILE A 630 -28.91 33.70 18.98
CA ILE A 630 -28.90 35.08 18.49
C ILE A 630 -29.78 35.92 19.42
N PRO A 631 -29.30 37.07 19.94
CA PRO A 631 -30.18 38.03 20.58
C PRO A 631 -31.16 38.50 19.51
N VAL A 632 -32.42 38.11 19.65
CA VAL A 632 -33.50 38.66 18.83
C VAL A 632 -33.58 40.13 19.26
N GLU A 633 -33.21 41.05 18.36
CA GLU A 633 -33.49 42.47 18.54
C GLU A 633 -34.98 42.61 18.90
N ARG A 634 -35.26 43.26 20.02
CA ARG A 634 -36.61 43.67 20.39
C ARG A 634 -36.95 44.97 19.71
#